data_AF-A0A7Y3EYD4-F1
#
_entry.id   AF-A0A7Y3EYD4-F1
#
_cell.length_a   1.000
_cell.length_b   1.000
_cell.length_c   1.000
_cell.angle_alpha   90.00
_cell.angle_beta   90.00
_cell.angle_gamma   90.00
#
_symmetry.space_group_name_H-M   'P 1'
#
loop_
_entity.id
_entity.type
_entity.pdbx_description
1 polymer ?
#
loop_
_entity_poly.entity_id
_entity_poly.type
_entity_poly.pdbx_seq_one_letter_code
_entity_poly.pdbx_strand_id
1 'polypeptide(L)'
;MQLSREIFGQLGDKDVDLYTIANGNGLVVGLTNYGGIITSIKTPDRQGVPENIVLGYDSLEEYVDDTSYMGCLVGRYANRISQGSFQIDGRKYQLTCNDGANHLHGGAEGFNKKIWEAQPVREPRGCGVALSYTSPDGEEGYPGTVDIQVFYLLTAENGLLIEYNAATDNRTIVNLTQQSYFNLAGEGTILDHLLCINA
;
A
#
# COMPACT_ATOMS: atom_id res chain seq x y z
N MET A 1 0.63 21.63 -8.01
CA MET A 1 0.95 20.42 -7.22
C MET A 1 2.09 20.69 -6.23
N GLN A 2 1.81 20.48 -4.95
CA GLN A 2 2.75 20.59 -3.84
C GLN A 2 3.02 19.20 -3.25
N LEU A 3 4.25 18.98 -2.80
CA LEU A 3 4.67 17.76 -2.10
C LEU A 3 5.51 18.20 -0.92
N SER A 4 5.13 17.79 0.28
CA SER A 4 5.89 17.98 1.52
C SER A 4 6.20 16.64 2.17
N ARG A 5 7.23 16.65 3.02
CA ARG A 5 7.70 15.48 3.77
C ARG A 5 7.97 15.89 5.21
N GLU A 6 7.58 15.05 6.15
CA GLU A 6 7.92 15.17 7.56
C GLU A 6 8.21 13.78 8.15
N ILE A 7 8.86 13.74 9.32
CA ILE A 7 9.06 12.48 10.06
C ILE A 7 7.72 12.10 10.68
N PHE A 8 7.22 10.93 10.33
CA PHE A 8 5.98 10.36 10.88
C PHE A 8 6.21 9.67 12.23
N GLY A 9 7.38 9.04 12.37
CA GLY A 9 7.78 8.32 13.56
C GLY A 9 9.10 7.58 13.35
N GLN A 10 9.46 6.73 14.29
CA GLN A 10 10.65 5.89 14.21
C GLN A 10 10.30 4.42 14.45
N LEU A 11 10.90 3.52 13.67
CA LEU A 11 10.83 2.09 13.89
C LEU A 11 12.25 1.57 14.19
N GLY A 12 12.53 1.38 15.48
CA GLY A 12 13.90 1.20 15.95
C GLY A 12 14.72 2.46 15.69
N ASP A 13 15.89 2.33 15.06
CA ASP A 13 16.78 3.46 14.74
C ASP A 13 16.51 4.07 13.35
N LYS A 14 15.39 3.73 12.70
CA LYS A 14 15.06 4.20 11.35
C LYS A 14 13.89 5.17 11.39
N ASP A 15 14.10 6.33 10.78
CA ASP A 15 13.03 7.29 10.52
C ASP A 15 12.04 6.74 9.48
N VAL A 16 10.77 6.98 9.72
CA VAL A 16 9.67 6.74 8.80
C VAL A 16 9.10 8.10 8.41
N ASP A 17 8.94 8.32 7.11
CA ASP A 17 8.49 9.59 6.54
C ASP A 17 6.99 9.54 6.25
N LEU A 18 6.32 10.68 6.42
CA LEU A 18 4.99 10.97 5.89
C LEU A 18 5.12 11.98 4.75
N TYR A 19 4.56 11.64 3.59
CA TYR A 19 4.49 12.47 2.41
C TYR A 19 3.06 13.00 2.26
N THR A 20 2.92 14.32 2.12
CA THR A 20 1.63 14.95 1.78
C THR A 20 1.71 15.52 0.37
N ILE A 21 0.82 15.04 -0.50
CA ILE A 21 0.78 15.40 -1.92
C ILE A 21 -0.54 16.12 -2.17
N ALA A 22 -0.49 17.37 -2.63
CA ALA A 22 -1.68 18.16 -2.98
C ALA A 22 -1.65 18.51 -4.47
N ASN A 23 -2.69 18.16 -5.22
CA ASN A 23 -2.70 18.45 -6.65
C ASN A 23 -3.00 19.93 -6.97
N GLY A 24 -3.66 20.62 -6.04
CA GLY A 24 -4.09 22.02 -6.17
C GLY A 24 -5.54 22.19 -6.63
N ASN A 25 -6.25 21.10 -6.90
CA ASN A 25 -7.63 21.04 -7.38
C ASN A 25 -8.59 20.35 -6.39
N GLY A 26 -8.21 20.31 -5.11
CA GLY A 26 -9.01 19.78 -4.01
C GLY A 26 -8.59 18.41 -3.49
N LEU A 27 -7.79 17.64 -4.25
CA LEU A 27 -7.29 16.33 -3.81
C LEU A 27 -5.97 16.47 -3.05
N VAL A 28 -5.94 15.95 -1.83
CA VAL A 28 -4.74 15.85 -0.98
C VAL A 28 -4.59 14.42 -0.49
N VAL A 29 -3.42 13.82 -0.64
CA VAL A 29 -3.12 12.44 -0.23
C VAL A 29 -1.95 12.42 0.74
N GLY A 30 -2.13 11.71 1.85
CA GLY A 30 -1.07 11.32 2.78
C GLY A 30 -0.58 9.92 2.46
N LEU A 31 0.74 9.73 2.39
CA LEU A 31 1.39 8.45 2.11
C LEU A 31 2.62 8.31 3.02
N THR A 32 2.75 7.22 3.77
CA THR A 32 3.98 6.90 4.50
C THR A 32 4.81 5.85 3.77
N ASN A 33 6.14 5.93 3.91
CA ASN A 33 7.03 4.90 3.36
C ASN A 33 7.06 3.62 4.21
N TYR A 34 6.44 3.60 5.39
CA TYR A 34 6.14 2.35 6.08
C TYR A 34 4.93 1.66 5.44
N GLY A 35 5.13 0.44 4.96
CA GLY A 35 4.09 -0.36 4.33
C GLY A 35 3.48 0.23 3.06
N GLY A 36 4.03 1.33 2.52
CA GLY A 36 3.41 2.11 1.45
C GLY A 36 1.97 2.53 1.77
N ILE A 37 1.71 2.89 3.03
CA ILE A 37 0.35 3.12 3.52
C ILE A 37 -0.17 4.48 3.07
N ILE A 38 -1.36 4.48 2.47
CA ILE A 38 -2.16 5.69 2.26
C ILE A 38 -2.84 6.03 3.59
N THR A 39 -2.36 7.07 4.26
CA THR A 39 -2.87 7.50 5.57
C THR A 39 -4.10 8.41 5.46
N SER A 40 -4.24 9.12 4.34
CA SER A 40 -5.41 9.95 4.08
C SER A 40 -5.62 10.21 2.59
N ILE A 41 -6.88 10.39 2.21
CA ILE A 41 -7.30 10.91 0.91
C ILE A 41 -8.37 11.95 1.22
N LYS A 42 -8.02 13.23 1.11
CA LYS A 42 -8.93 14.35 1.34
C LYS A 42 -9.46 14.87 0.01
N THR A 43 -10.78 14.93 -0.12
CA THR A 43 -11.47 15.45 -1.31
C THR A 43 -12.65 16.33 -0.90
N PRO A 44 -12.99 17.39 -1.65
CA PRO A 44 -14.15 18.23 -1.35
C PRO A 44 -15.47 17.51 -1.61
N ASP A 45 -16.46 17.79 -0.77
CA ASP A 45 -17.87 17.49 -1.02
C ASP A 45 -18.49 18.46 -2.07
N ARG A 46 -19.82 18.42 -2.22
CA ARG A 46 -20.55 19.30 -3.14
C ARG A 46 -20.54 20.78 -2.72
N GLN A 47 -20.24 21.08 -1.46
CA GLN A 47 -20.13 22.41 -0.88
C GLN A 47 -18.67 22.92 -0.89
N GLY A 48 -17.72 22.08 -1.31
CA GLY A 48 -16.29 22.40 -1.33
C GLY A 48 -15.57 22.12 -0.01
N VAL A 49 -16.21 21.44 0.94
CA VAL A 49 -15.64 21.08 2.24
C VAL A 49 -14.80 19.81 2.10
N PRO A 50 -13.49 19.84 2.39
CA PRO A 50 -12.64 18.67 2.26
C PRO A 50 -12.80 17.71 3.44
N GLU A 51 -13.00 16.42 3.14
CA GLU A 51 -13.05 15.35 4.15
C GLU A 51 -12.14 14.18 3.78
N ASN A 52 -11.60 13.50 4.79
CA ASN A 52 -10.80 12.29 4.59
C ASN A 52 -11.72 11.10 4.31
N ILE A 53 -11.58 10.47 3.15
CA ILE A 53 -12.46 9.39 2.69
C ILE A 53 -11.87 7.98 2.83
N VAL A 54 -10.73 7.84 3.51
CA VAL A 54 -10.14 6.54 3.84
C VAL A 54 -9.95 6.38 5.33
N LEU A 55 -10.12 5.15 5.81
CA LEU A 55 -9.83 4.80 7.20
C LEU A 55 -8.31 4.70 7.40
N GLY A 56 -7.87 5.02 8.60
CA GLY A 56 -6.47 5.08 8.99
C GLY A 56 -6.32 5.35 10.48
N TYR A 57 -5.07 5.45 10.90
CA TYR A 57 -4.64 5.83 12.24
C TYR A 57 -3.86 7.15 12.21
N ASP A 58 -3.71 7.77 13.38
CA ASP A 58 -3.04 9.07 13.53
C ASP A 58 -1.53 8.94 13.76
N SER A 59 -1.05 7.77 14.22
CA SER A 59 0.36 7.54 14.58
C SER A 59 0.97 6.32 13.90
N LEU A 60 2.31 6.31 13.77
CA LEU A 60 3.05 5.17 13.23
C LEU A 60 2.84 3.91 14.08
N GLU A 61 2.86 4.06 15.40
CA GLU A 61 2.73 2.97 16.36
C GLU A 61 1.42 2.19 16.16
N GLU A 62 0.32 2.89 15.91
CA GLU A 62 -0.97 2.25 15.61
C GLU A 62 -0.95 1.46 14.29
N TYR A 63 -0.24 1.95 13.27
CA TYR A 63 -0.05 1.19 12.03
C TYR A 63 0.88 -0.02 12.21
N VAL A 64 1.86 0.06 13.12
CA VAL A 64 2.74 -1.07 13.45
C VAL A 64 1.95 -2.18 14.16
N ASP A 65 1.02 -1.80 15.04
CA ASP A 65 0.14 -2.71 15.76
C ASP A 65 -1.09 -3.15 14.94
N ASP A 66 -1.27 -2.61 13.73
CA ASP A 66 -2.42 -2.91 12.87
C ASP A 66 -2.45 -4.37 12.43
N THR A 67 -3.64 -4.95 12.50
CA THR A 67 -3.95 -6.30 12.01
C THR A 67 -5.01 -6.31 10.90
N SER A 68 -5.51 -5.12 10.53
CA SER A 68 -6.57 -4.92 9.54
C SER A 68 -6.06 -4.56 8.14
N TYR A 69 -4.74 -4.42 7.98
CA TYR A 69 -4.08 -4.02 6.73
C TYR A 69 -4.55 -2.64 6.25
N MET A 70 -4.68 -1.69 7.17
CA MET A 70 -5.28 -0.38 6.93
C MET A 70 -4.44 0.44 5.95
N GLY A 71 -4.93 0.61 4.72
CA GLY A 71 -4.32 1.50 3.73
C GLY A 71 -3.00 1.02 3.16
N CYS A 72 -2.54 -0.19 3.49
CA CYS A 72 -1.19 -0.64 3.17
C CYS A 72 -1.04 -1.19 1.75
N LEU A 73 0.20 -1.24 1.29
CA LEU A 73 0.66 -2.03 0.16
C LEU A 73 0.80 -3.50 0.57
N VAL A 74 0.14 -4.37 -0.16
CA VAL A 74 0.11 -5.81 0.11
C VAL A 74 0.99 -6.55 -0.89
N GLY A 75 1.80 -7.48 -0.39
CA GLY A 75 2.62 -8.39 -1.19
C GLY A 75 3.53 -9.25 -0.30
N ARG A 76 4.21 -10.28 -0.84
CA ARG A 76 4.40 -10.56 -2.29
C ARG A 76 3.16 -11.10 -3.01
N TYR A 77 2.23 -11.71 -2.29
CA TYR A 77 0.94 -12.17 -2.84
C TYR A 77 -0.24 -11.71 -1.99
N ALA A 78 -1.14 -10.93 -2.59
CA ALA A 78 -2.36 -10.48 -1.97
C ALA A 78 -3.40 -11.60 -1.86
N ASN A 79 -4.20 -11.55 -0.79
CA ASN A 79 -5.20 -12.55 -0.43
C ASN A 79 -4.56 -13.89 -0.02
N ARG A 80 -5.29 -15.00 -0.17
CA ARG A 80 -4.98 -16.29 0.43
C ARG A 80 -4.32 -17.26 -0.54
N ILE A 81 -3.34 -18.01 -0.03
CA ILE A 81 -2.84 -19.24 -0.65
C ILE A 81 -3.18 -20.40 0.30
N SER A 82 -3.99 -21.33 -0.20
CA SER A 82 -4.46 -22.49 0.55
C SER A 82 -3.30 -23.31 1.07
N GLN A 83 -3.36 -23.71 2.36
CA GLN A 83 -2.30 -24.49 3.03
C GLN A 83 -0.91 -23.80 3.03
N GLY A 84 -0.85 -22.51 2.69
CA GLY A 84 0.38 -21.76 2.52
C GLY A 84 1.34 -22.42 1.52
N SER A 85 0.84 -23.12 0.51
CA SER A 85 1.71 -23.87 -0.38
C SER A 85 1.28 -23.80 -1.83
N PHE A 86 2.27 -23.73 -2.71
CA PHE A 86 2.10 -23.78 -4.16
C PHE A 86 3.27 -24.53 -4.79
N GLN A 87 3.19 -24.76 -6.10
CA GLN A 87 4.25 -25.39 -6.88
C GLN A 87 4.63 -24.54 -8.08
N ILE A 88 5.93 -24.48 -8.38
CA ILE A 88 6.47 -23.98 -9.64
C ILE A 88 7.33 -25.11 -10.21
N ASP A 89 7.08 -25.49 -11.46
CA ASP A 89 7.83 -26.55 -12.16
C ASP A 89 7.94 -27.87 -11.37
N GLY A 90 6.86 -28.24 -10.66
CA GLY A 90 6.79 -29.45 -9.84
C GLY A 90 7.54 -29.37 -8.50
N ARG A 91 8.25 -28.27 -8.22
CA ARG A 91 8.86 -28.02 -6.91
C ARG A 91 7.84 -27.36 -5.98
N LYS A 92 7.63 -27.97 -4.81
CA LYS A 92 6.77 -27.43 -3.76
C LYS A 92 7.49 -26.34 -2.96
N TYR A 93 6.79 -25.24 -2.74
CA TYR A 93 7.19 -24.16 -1.85
C TYR A 93 6.21 -24.10 -0.68
N GLN A 94 6.74 -23.91 0.53
CA GLN A 94 5.96 -23.70 1.73
C GLN A 94 6.19 -22.26 2.20
N LEU A 95 5.10 -21.51 2.25
CA LEU A 95 5.03 -20.16 2.76
C LEU A 95 4.66 -20.17 4.24
N THR A 96 4.92 -19.05 4.91
CA THR A 96 4.46 -18.81 6.29
C THR A 96 2.94 -18.91 6.38
N CYS A 97 2.40 -19.75 7.26
CA CYS A 97 0.96 -19.79 7.52
C CYS A 97 0.61 -18.81 8.64
N ASN A 98 0.06 -17.65 8.27
CA ASN A 98 -0.34 -16.58 9.19
C ASN A 98 -1.88 -16.45 9.33
N ASP A 99 -2.66 -17.24 8.59
CA ASP A 99 -4.13 -17.28 8.68
C ASP A 99 -4.60 -18.74 8.80
N GLY A 100 -4.42 -19.30 10.01
CA GLY A 100 -4.67 -20.72 10.27
C GLY A 100 -3.74 -21.61 9.43
N ALA A 101 -4.32 -22.45 8.58
CA ALA A 101 -3.54 -23.27 7.65
C ALA A 101 -3.08 -22.49 6.40
N ASN A 102 -3.62 -21.29 6.16
CA ASN A 102 -3.39 -20.54 4.93
C ASN A 102 -2.28 -19.50 5.08
N HIS A 103 -1.73 -19.10 3.95
CA HIS A 103 -0.91 -17.90 3.84
C HIS A 103 -1.78 -16.74 3.39
N LEU A 104 -1.67 -15.59 4.03
CA LEU A 104 -2.49 -14.40 3.77
C LEU A 104 -1.61 -13.17 3.59
N HIS A 105 -1.88 -12.40 2.53
CA HIS A 105 -1.34 -11.05 2.31
C HIS A 105 0.19 -10.95 2.41
N GLY A 106 0.89 -11.97 1.93
CA GLY A 106 2.35 -11.98 1.89
C GLY A 106 3.03 -12.52 3.14
N GLY A 107 2.28 -12.87 4.20
CA GLY A 107 2.80 -13.59 5.36
C GLY A 107 2.84 -12.76 6.64
N ALA A 108 3.63 -13.21 7.61
CA ALA A 108 3.68 -12.58 8.93
C ALA A 108 4.38 -11.21 8.87
N GLU A 109 5.46 -11.12 8.10
CA GLU A 109 6.26 -9.92 7.86
C GLU A 109 6.17 -9.50 6.38
N GLY A 110 4.94 -9.42 5.86
CA GLY A 110 4.65 -9.00 4.48
C GLY A 110 5.03 -7.55 4.17
N PHE A 111 4.76 -7.13 2.93
CA PHE A 111 5.15 -5.81 2.40
C PHE A 111 4.55 -4.63 3.18
N ASN A 112 3.41 -4.84 3.84
CA ASN A 112 2.74 -3.87 4.69
C ASN A 112 3.54 -3.48 5.94
N LYS A 113 4.54 -4.27 6.33
CA LYS A 113 5.38 -4.03 7.52
C LYS A 113 6.80 -3.58 7.18
N LYS A 114 7.12 -3.37 5.90
CA LYS A 114 8.46 -2.96 5.47
C LYS A 114 8.58 -1.44 5.42
N ILE A 115 9.76 -0.92 5.74
CA ILE A 115 10.10 0.46 5.38
C ILE A 115 10.65 0.44 3.96
N TRP A 116 9.95 1.14 3.06
CA TRP A 116 10.31 1.28 1.66
C TRP A 116 11.28 2.45 1.48
N GLU A 117 12.20 2.32 0.52
CA GLU A 117 12.94 3.49 0.04
C GLU A 117 11.96 4.39 -0.71
N ALA A 118 11.93 5.68 -0.39
CA ALA A 118 10.97 6.62 -0.97
C ALA A 118 11.68 7.77 -1.69
N GLN A 119 11.22 8.06 -2.91
CA GLN A 119 11.74 9.16 -3.73
C GLN A 119 10.58 10.00 -4.27
N PRO A 120 10.54 11.32 -4.00
CA PRO A 120 9.59 12.22 -4.65
C PRO A 120 9.80 12.24 -6.17
N VAL A 121 8.70 12.16 -6.93
CA VAL A 121 8.71 12.12 -8.39
C VAL A 121 7.76 13.15 -8.99
N ARG A 122 8.16 13.71 -10.14
CA ARG A 122 7.36 14.63 -10.95
C ARG A 122 7.50 14.22 -12.41
N GLU A 123 6.39 13.79 -13.00
CA GLU A 123 6.33 13.25 -14.36
C GLU A 123 5.18 13.91 -15.13
N PRO A 124 5.13 13.79 -16.47
CA PRO A 124 4.02 14.32 -17.26
C PRO A 124 2.63 13.84 -16.80
N ARG A 125 2.56 12.64 -16.21
CA ARG A 125 1.31 12.03 -15.71
C ARG A 125 0.87 12.56 -14.34
N GLY A 126 1.77 13.15 -13.55
CA GLY A 126 1.46 13.58 -12.20
C GLY A 126 2.67 13.83 -11.29
N CYS A 127 2.40 14.16 -10.04
CA CYS A 127 3.40 14.35 -8.98
C CYS A 127 3.09 13.43 -7.81
N GLY A 128 4.12 12.88 -7.16
CA GLY A 128 3.94 12.05 -5.98
C GLY A 128 5.21 11.36 -5.53
N VAL A 129 5.13 10.09 -5.16
CA VAL A 129 6.24 9.34 -4.55
C VAL A 129 6.38 7.98 -5.22
N ALA A 130 7.62 7.60 -5.53
CA ALA A 130 8.00 6.24 -5.90
C ALA A 130 8.55 5.53 -4.66
N LEU A 131 8.01 4.35 -4.36
CA LEU A 131 8.49 3.46 -3.30
C LEU A 131 9.23 2.28 -3.91
N SER A 132 10.39 1.93 -3.37
CA SER A 132 11.19 0.79 -3.81
C SER A 132 11.50 -0.17 -2.66
N TYR A 133 11.45 -1.47 -2.93
CA TYR A 133 11.85 -2.52 -2.00
C TYR A 133 12.37 -3.74 -2.76
N THR A 134 13.48 -4.31 -2.28
CA THR A 134 14.00 -5.59 -2.76
C THR A 134 13.59 -6.68 -1.78
N SER A 135 12.69 -7.55 -2.20
CA SER A 135 12.24 -8.73 -1.46
C SER A 135 13.20 -9.89 -1.79
N PRO A 136 14.09 -10.31 -0.88
CA PRO A 136 15.11 -11.32 -1.19
C PRO A 136 14.52 -12.70 -1.46
N ASP A 137 15.29 -13.58 -2.11
CA ASP A 137 14.96 -15.01 -2.19
C ASP A 137 14.72 -15.61 -0.79
N GLY A 138 13.63 -16.35 -0.65
CA GLY A 138 13.22 -16.98 0.60
C GLY A 138 12.42 -16.09 1.55
N GLU A 139 12.24 -14.79 1.28
CA GLU A 139 11.40 -13.94 2.12
C GLU A 139 9.98 -14.53 2.21
N GLU A 140 9.49 -14.77 3.43
CA GLU A 140 8.19 -15.42 3.71
C GLU A 140 7.97 -16.79 3.02
N GLY A 141 9.05 -17.41 2.55
CA GLY A 141 9.06 -18.70 1.83
C GLY A 141 8.95 -18.60 0.31
N TYR A 142 8.88 -17.39 -0.27
CA TYR A 142 8.80 -17.20 -1.71
C TYR A 142 10.16 -17.39 -2.40
N PRO A 143 10.24 -18.09 -3.56
CA PRO A 143 11.47 -18.18 -4.34
C PRO A 143 11.76 -16.89 -5.10
N GLY A 144 13.04 -16.66 -5.38
CA GLY A 144 13.53 -15.56 -6.20
C GLY A 144 13.57 -14.22 -5.46
N THR A 145 14.59 -13.44 -5.77
CA THR A 145 14.63 -12.02 -5.42
C THR A 145 13.63 -11.29 -6.32
N VAL A 146 12.89 -10.35 -5.75
CA VAL A 146 11.99 -9.46 -6.50
C VAL A 146 12.34 -8.02 -6.15
N ASP A 147 12.67 -7.23 -7.17
CA ASP A 147 12.78 -5.78 -7.07
C ASP A 147 11.41 -5.18 -7.41
N ILE A 148 10.81 -4.49 -6.44
CA ILE A 148 9.49 -3.86 -6.56
C ILE A 148 9.65 -2.35 -6.57
N GLN A 149 8.93 -1.69 -7.47
CA GLN A 149 8.73 -0.25 -7.47
C GLN A 149 7.24 0.07 -7.57
N VAL A 150 6.73 0.91 -6.67
CA VAL A 150 5.33 1.35 -6.65
C VAL A 150 5.26 2.87 -6.74
N PHE A 151 4.58 3.39 -7.75
CA PHE A 151 4.37 4.82 -7.92
C PHE A 151 3.00 5.22 -7.42
N TYR A 152 2.94 6.23 -6.55
CA TYR A 152 1.71 6.90 -6.12
C TYR A 152 1.73 8.32 -6.70
N LEU A 153 0.92 8.58 -7.72
CA LEU A 153 0.92 9.85 -8.46
C LEU A 153 -0.45 10.51 -8.38
N LEU A 154 -0.48 11.79 -7.97
CA LEU A 154 -1.64 12.63 -8.17
C LEU A 154 -1.61 13.27 -9.55
N THR A 155 -2.72 13.12 -10.29
CA THR A 155 -2.94 13.74 -11.59
C THR A 155 -3.58 15.12 -11.43
N ALA A 156 -3.58 15.92 -12.50
CA ALA A 156 -4.22 17.23 -12.50
C ALA A 156 -5.76 17.13 -12.43
N GLU A 157 -6.31 16.01 -12.90
CA GLU A 157 -7.74 15.73 -12.99
C GLU A 157 -8.31 15.01 -11.75
N ASN A 158 -7.74 15.24 -10.57
CA ASN A 158 -8.14 14.61 -9.30
C ASN A 158 -8.07 13.06 -9.33
N GLY A 159 -7.13 12.49 -10.09
CA GLY A 159 -6.83 11.06 -10.05
C GLY A 159 -5.70 10.73 -9.07
N LEU A 160 -5.82 9.62 -8.36
CA LEU A 160 -4.71 8.93 -7.70
C LEU A 160 -4.36 7.69 -8.53
N LEU A 161 -3.22 7.74 -9.20
CA LEU A 161 -2.67 6.62 -9.96
C LEU A 161 -1.72 5.81 -9.07
N ILE A 162 -1.94 4.51 -9.00
CA ILE A 162 -1.03 3.57 -8.35
C ILE A 162 -0.51 2.60 -9.41
N GLU A 163 0.79 2.65 -9.70
CA GLU A 163 1.45 1.78 -10.69
C GLU A 163 2.43 0.85 -9.99
N TYR A 164 2.32 -0.45 -10.28
CA TYR A 164 3.17 -1.48 -9.69
C TYR A 164 4.10 -2.06 -10.76
N ASN A 165 5.40 -2.00 -10.49
CA ASN A 165 6.43 -2.62 -11.30
C ASN A 165 7.18 -3.65 -10.46
N ALA A 166 7.42 -4.83 -11.00
CA ALA A 166 8.17 -5.89 -10.35
C ALA A 166 9.06 -6.62 -11.35
N ALA A 167 10.32 -6.83 -11.00
CA ALA A 167 11.28 -7.65 -11.74
C ALA A 167 11.83 -8.73 -10.82
N THR A 168 12.13 -9.91 -11.35
CA THR A 168 12.62 -11.02 -10.53
C THR A 168 13.76 -11.77 -11.22
N ASP A 169 14.69 -12.29 -10.42
CA ASP A 169 15.81 -13.10 -10.88
C ASP A 169 15.45 -14.59 -11.09
N ASN A 170 14.26 -15.02 -10.63
CA ASN A 170 13.80 -16.39 -10.70
C ASN A 170 12.27 -16.48 -10.81
N ARG A 171 11.75 -17.63 -11.23
CA ARG A 171 10.29 -17.85 -11.30
C ARG A 171 9.67 -17.76 -9.90
N THR A 172 8.68 -16.89 -9.76
CA THR A 172 7.94 -16.67 -8.52
C THR A 172 6.51 -16.23 -8.80
N ILE A 173 5.69 -16.14 -7.77
CA ILE A 173 4.34 -15.58 -7.84
C ILE A 173 4.36 -14.16 -7.26
N VAL A 174 3.68 -13.24 -7.94
CA VAL A 174 3.54 -11.84 -7.51
C VAL A 174 2.09 -11.41 -7.74
N ASN A 175 1.46 -10.88 -6.72
CA ASN A 175 0.13 -10.29 -6.77
C ASN A 175 0.08 -9.13 -5.78
N LEU A 176 0.16 -7.89 -6.28
CA LEU A 176 0.25 -6.68 -5.47
C LEU A 176 -1.08 -5.93 -5.50
N THR A 177 -1.48 -5.35 -4.37
CA THR A 177 -2.62 -4.46 -4.29
C THR A 177 -2.39 -3.41 -3.21
N GLN A 178 -3.19 -2.36 -3.24
CA GLN A 178 -3.33 -1.42 -2.13
C GLN A 178 -4.63 -1.75 -1.37
N GLN A 179 -4.61 -1.69 -0.04
CA GLN A 179 -5.69 -2.11 0.85
C GLN A 179 -6.32 -0.94 1.63
N SER A 180 -6.64 0.17 0.95
CA SER A 180 -7.43 1.26 1.54
C SER A 180 -8.88 0.84 1.72
N TYR A 181 -9.42 1.17 2.89
CA TYR A 181 -10.84 1.08 3.18
C TYR A 181 -11.45 2.47 2.99
N PHE A 182 -12.47 2.56 2.13
CA PHE A 182 -13.08 3.83 1.77
C PHE A 182 -14.39 4.06 2.52
N ASN A 183 -14.61 5.30 2.94
CA ASN A 183 -15.90 5.83 3.35
C ASN A 183 -16.03 7.24 2.76
N LEU A 184 -16.84 7.38 1.70
CA LEU A 184 -17.04 8.64 0.98
C LEU A 184 -17.81 9.69 1.79
N ALA A 185 -18.44 9.30 2.90
CA ALA A 185 -19.09 10.20 3.84
C ALA A 185 -18.13 10.70 4.94
N GLY A 186 -16.85 10.30 4.91
CA GLY A 186 -15.84 10.69 5.90
C GLY A 186 -15.97 10.01 7.27
N GLU A 187 -17.19 9.65 7.67
CA GLU A 187 -17.48 9.03 8.95
C GLU A 187 -18.71 8.08 8.88
N GLY A 188 -18.99 7.40 10.00
CA GLY A 188 -20.16 6.53 10.12
C GLY A 188 -20.06 5.23 9.31
N THR A 189 -21.19 4.75 8.80
CA THR A 189 -21.29 3.46 8.10
C THR A 189 -21.28 3.63 6.59
N ILE A 190 -20.87 2.58 5.86
CA ILE A 190 -20.92 2.57 4.39
C ILE A 190 -22.29 2.14 3.82
N LEU A 191 -23.32 1.91 4.65
CA LEU A 191 -24.57 1.29 4.21
C LEU A 191 -25.37 2.11 3.19
N ASP A 192 -25.19 3.42 3.18
CA ASP A 192 -25.83 4.33 2.22
C ASP A 192 -25.02 4.49 0.91
N HIS A 193 -23.85 3.84 0.80
CA HIS A 193 -23.05 3.88 -0.41
C HIS A 193 -23.69 3.02 -1.51
N LEU A 194 -23.74 3.59 -2.71
CA LEU A 194 -24.16 2.87 -3.90
C LEU A 194 -22.94 2.24 -4.57
N LEU A 195 -22.90 0.92 -4.63
CA LEU A 195 -21.84 0.16 -5.27
C LEU A 195 -22.30 -0.36 -6.64
N CYS A 196 -21.47 -0.14 -7.66
CA CYS A 196 -21.62 -0.74 -8.98
C CYS A 196 -20.30 -1.40 -9.38
N ILE A 197 -20.34 -2.69 -9.73
CA ILE A 197 -19.19 -3.46 -10.21
C ILE A 197 -19.56 -4.03 -11.58
N ASN A 198 -18.73 -3.76 -12.58
CA ASN A 198 -18.84 -4.37 -13.90
C ASN A 198 -17.92 -5.61 -13.95
N ALA A 199 -18.48 -6.78 -13.63
CA ALA A 199 -17.75 -8.05 -13.48
C ALA A 199 -18.34 -9.16 -14.36
#